data_AF-A0A0V8HG84-F1
#
_entry.id   AF-A0A0V8HG84-F1
#
_cell.length_a   1.000
_cell.length_b   1.000
_cell.length_c   1.000
_cell.angle_alpha   90.00
_cell.angle_beta   90.00
_cell.angle_gamma   90.00
#
_symmetry.space_group_name_H-M   'P 1'
#
loop_
_entity.id
_entity.type
_entity.pdbx_description
1 polymer ?
#
loop_
_entity_poly.entity_id
_entity_poly.type
_entity_poly.pdbx_seq_one_letter_code
_entity_poly.pdbx_strand_id
1 'polypeptide(L)'
;MDLQKYHTIEGKTAHKSWWDEKGYVQRLFNKETKKMEEKAVPYQNMTEALIGYAYLPWTSSRSTDRTIRFRVAANIVIQYKDKQTDQYLLFLAETQEDLAKWLQLFNDHTIPVYTTDLDLKDIPHKDYKLFYGDIKKKQLTSNSQLPDVMAVTKEHSTHPQWRPDSYQKREETSNSKWAYKKKKLTAFLAVSSFLTALFWIPGWEVGRDQSFDNVHSLFFSAMALILLGTYLKDLLSPYQSLMDTAVLGISLYAGLAAANLFTPITTETYLALWYEFLILAVYINAGYFIMRKVNKKLKRKTSRQ
;
A
#
# COMPACT_ATOMS: atom_id res chain seq x y z
N MET A 1 18.27 -4.38 25.46
CA MET A 1 18.00 -4.84 24.07
C MET A 1 17.21 -3.75 23.37
N ASP A 2 17.78 -3.10 22.35
CA ASP A 2 17.10 -2.05 21.56
C ASP A 2 16.52 -2.74 20.31
N LEU A 3 15.23 -3.08 20.33
CA LEU A 3 14.57 -3.80 19.24
C LEU A 3 13.62 -2.86 18.50
N GLN A 4 14.00 -2.48 17.28
CA GLN A 4 13.15 -1.69 16.39
C GLN A 4 12.32 -2.57 15.44
N LYS A 5 11.01 -2.36 15.45
CA LYS A 5 10.24 -1.81 14.31
C LYS A 5 8.88 -1.36 14.84
N TYR A 6 8.68 -0.05 14.88
CA TYR A 6 7.59 0.59 15.61
C TYR A 6 6.28 0.54 14.81
N HIS A 7 5.30 -0.20 15.32
CA HIS A 7 3.92 0.03 14.92
C HIS A 7 3.35 1.25 15.65
N THR A 8 2.60 2.07 14.91
CA THR A 8 1.91 3.24 15.46
C THR A 8 0.80 2.75 16.39
N ILE A 9 0.95 2.99 17.69
CA ILE A 9 -0.10 2.72 18.66
C ILE A 9 -0.98 3.98 18.68
N GLU A 10 -2.18 3.89 18.11
CA GLU A 10 -3.28 4.86 18.31
C GLU A 10 -2.85 6.35 18.21
N GLY A 11 -2.25 6.75 17.08
CA GLY A 11 -1.87 8.16 16.84
C GLY A 11 -0.60 8.64 17.56
N LYS A 12 0.02 7.79 18.39
CA LYS A 12 1.29 8.06 19.07
C LYS A 12 2.44 7.37 18.33
N THR A 13 3.57 8.06 18.26
CA THR A 13 4.80 7.54 17.67
C THR A 13 5.72 7.06 18.78
N ALA A 14 6.06 5.77 18.78
CA ALA A 14 7.06 5.26 19.70
C ALA A 14 8.43 5.90 19.40
N HIS A 15 9.05 6.46 20.42
CA HIS A 15 10.31 7.20 20.34
C HIS A 15 11.50 6.38 20.83
N LYS A 16 11.31 5.59 21.90
CA LYS A 16 12.31 4.65 22.43
C LYS A 16 11.61 3.52 23.18
N SER A 17 12.14 2.31 23.13
CA SER A 17 11.63 1.20 23.93
C SER A 17 12.75 0.29 24.40
N TRP A 18 12.64 -0.24 25.61
CA TRP A 18 13.64 -1.14 26.19
C TRP A 18 12.99 -2.13 27.18
N TRP A 19 13.74 -3.16 27.51
CA TRP A 19 13.40 -4.12 28.57
C TRP A 19 14.17 -3.75 29.83
N ASP A 20 13.49 -3.80 30.98
CA ASP A 20 14.09 -3.66 32.29
C ASP A 20 13.73 -4.87 33.18
N GLU A 21 14.14 -4.82 34.45
CA GLU A 21 13.89 -5.90 35.43
C GLU A 21 12.40 -6.10 35.74
N LYS A 22 11.54 -5.12 35.43
CA LYS A 22 10.12 -5.10 35.77
C LYS A 22 9.22 -5.40 34.56
N GLY A 23 9.70 -5.14 33.35
CA GLY A 23 8.98 -5.45 32.13
C GLY A 23 9.49 -4.69 30.91
N TYR A 24 8.56 -4.40 30.01
CA TYR A 24 8.82 -3.68 28.77
C TYR A 24 8.35 -2.23 28.87
N VAL A 25 9.25 -1.29 28.59
CA VAL A 25 8.94 0.15 28.65
C VAL A 25 8.95 0.74 27.25
N GLN A 26 7.90 1.48 26.92
CA GLN A 26 7.78 2.28 25.71
C GLN A 26 7.64 3.76 26.06
N ARG A 27 8.53 4.58 25.51
CA ARG A 27 8.38 6.03 25.50
C ARG A 27 7.70 6.45 24.20
N LEU A 28 6.49 6.99 24.33
CA LEU A 28 5.61 7.40 23.25
C LEU A 28 5.60 8.92 23.15
N PHE A 29 5.72 9.45 21.93
CA PHE A 29 5.51 10.88 21.65
C PHE A 29 4.10 11.09 21.12
N ASN A 30 3.32 11.89 21.83
CA ASN A 30 1.99 12.30 21.42
C ASN A 30 2.08 13.57 20.55
N LYS A 31 1.69 13.47 19.28
CA LYS A 31 1.79 14.57 18.32
C LYS A 31 0.84 15.72 18.61
N GLU A 32 -0.33 15.43 19.19
CA GLU A 32 -1.36 16.42 19.49
C GLU A 32 -0.99 17.24 20.72
N THR A 33 -0.53 16.57 21.79
CA THR A 33 -0.17 17.23 23.05
C THR A 33 1.29 17.68 23.11
N LYS A 34 2.13 17.24 22.15
CA LYS A 34 3.60 17.41 22.13
C LYS A 34 4.30 16.90 23.40
N LYS A 35 3.67 16.01 24.16
CA LYS A 35 4.23 15.44 25.39
C LYS A 35 4.78 14.04 25.16
N MET A 36 5.79 13.70 25.96
CA MET A 36 6.30 12.34 26.09
C MET A 36 5.50 11.62 27.16
N GLU A 37 5.04 10.43 26.83
CA GLU A 37 4.32 9.54 27.73
C GLU A 37 5.10 8.23 27.82
N GLU A 38 5.24 7.69 29.03
CA GLU A 38 5.86 6.38 29.23
C GLU A 38 4.78 5.35 29.54
N LYS A 39 4.79 4.27 28.77
CA LYS A 39 3.93 3.10 28.99
C LYS A 39 4.82 1.93 29.35
N ALA A 40 4.70 1.45 30.59
CA ALA A 40 5.34 0.23 31.05
C ALA A 40 4.34 -0.93 30.99
N VAL A 41 4.79 -2.08 30.49
CA VAL A 41 4.07 -3.35 30.49
C VAL A 41 4.84 -4.31 31.39
N PRO A 42 4.40 -4.52 32.65
CA PRO A 42 5.06 -5.43 33.57
C PRO A 42 5.03 -6.88 33.07
N TYR A 43 6.05 -7.67 33.38
CA TYR A 43 6.08 -9.10 33.04
C TYR A 43 4.86 -9.85 33.59
N GLN A 44 4.42 -9.50 34.81
CA GLN A 44 3.25 -10.09 35.47
C GLN A 44 1.94 -9.90 34.68
N ASN A 45 1.87 -8.88 33.81
CA ASN A 45 0.70 -8.62 32.99
C ASN A 45 0.76 -9.36 31.65
N MET A 46 1.91 -9.94 31.28
CA MET A 46 2.08 -10.71 30.06
C MET A 46 1.49 -12.11 30.26
N THR A 47 0.45 -12.42 29.51
CA THR A 47 -0.30 -13.67 29.69
C THR A 47 0.28 -14.81 28.90
N GLU A 48 0.81 -14.54 27.69
CA GLU A 48 1.43 -15.54 26.83
C GLU A 48 2.27 -14.88 25.73
N ALA A 49 3.22 -15.65 25.19
CA ALA A 49 3.98 -15.32 24.00
C ALA A 49 3.71 -16.34 22.89
N LEU A 50 3.40 -15.87 21.70
CA LEU A 50 3.24 -16.69 20.50
C LEU A 50 4.39 -16.43 19.54
N ILE A 51 5.06 -17.49 19.11
CA ILE A 51 6.14 -17.46 18.13
C ILE A 51 5.63 -18.05 16.82
N GLY A 52 5.62 -17.25 15.77
CA GLY A 52 5.31 -17.67 14.41
C GLY A 52 6.46 -17.39 13.45
N TYR A 53 6.28 -17.78 12.20
CA TYR A 53 7.25 -17.51 11.15
C TYR A 53 7.14 -16.06 10.67
N ALA A 54 8.26 -15.49 10.23
CA ALA A 54 8.33 -14.26 9.45
C ALA A 54 9.27 -14.44 8.27
N TYR A 55 8.74 -14.42 7.05
CA TYR A 55 9.56 -14.49 5.84
C TYR A 55 10.01 -13.10 5.42
N LEU A 56 11.29 -12.80 5.63
CA LEU A 56 11.88 -11.53 5.24
C LEU A 56 12.61 -11.70 3.90
N PRO A 57 12.49 -10.76 2.95
CA PRO A 57 13.29 -10.81 1.74
C PRO A 57 14.78 -10.74 2.09
N TRP A 58 15.61 -11.58 1.48
CA TRP A 58 17.06 -11.50 1.60
C TRP A 58 17.59 -10.46 0.63
N THR A 59 17.94 -9.27 1.13
CA THR A 59 18.55 -8.22 0.32
C THR A 59 20.05 -8.47 0.14
N SER A 60 20.40 -9.36 -0.79
CA SER A 60 21.76 -9.48 -1.29
C SER A 60 22.02 -8.30 -2.24
N SER A 61 22.86 -7.35 -1.83
CA SER A 61 23.18 -6.17 -2.64
C SER A 61 24.02 -6.48 -3.89
N ARG A 62 24.45 -7.74 -4.10
CA ARG A 62 25.49 -8.08 -5.10
C ARG A 62 25.29 -9.34 -5.94
N SER A 63 24.28 -10.19 -5.72
CA SER A 63 24.12 -11.39 -6.57
C SER A 63 23.24 -11.12 -7.79
N THR A 64 23.83 -11.26 -8.98
CA THR A 64 23.17 -11.34 -10.29
C THR A 64 22.26 -12.57 -10.45
N ASP A 65 22.28 -13.46 -9.47
CA ASP A 65 21.48 -14.68 -9.44
C ASP A 65 20.00 -14.35 -9.15
N ARG A 66 19.10 -14.79 -10.04
CA ARG A 66 17.68 -14.40 -10.08
C ARG A 66 16.81 -15.13 -9.06
N THR A 67 17.40 -15.93 -8.17
CA THR A 67 16.69 -16.66 -7.13
C THR A 67 16.32 -15.70 -5.99
N ILE A 68 15.02 -15.41 -5.84
CA ILE A 68 14.54 -14.67 -4.66
C ILE A 68 14.80 -15.58 -3.45
N ARG A 69 15.77 -15.19 -2.63
CA ARG A 69 16.06 -15.81 -1.35
C ARG A 69 15.30 -15.05 -0.27
N PHE A 70 14.70 -15.78 0.65
CA PHE A 70 14.11 -15.26 1.87
C PHE A 70 15.02 -15.66 3.03
N ARG A 71 15.07 -14.86 4.08
CA ARG A 71 15.48 -15.35 5.40
C ARG A 71 14.22 -15.63 6.20
N VAL A 72 14.20 -16.78 6.84
CA VAL A 72 13.21 -17.09 7.86
C VAL A 72 13.63 -16.37 9.14
N ALA A 73 12.69 -15.72 9.81
CA ALA A 73 12.86 -15.09 11.11
C ALA A 73 11.70 -15.50 12.02
N ALA A 74 11.79 -15.19 13.31
CA ALA A 74 10.72 -15.45 14.26
C ALA A 74 9.92 -14.16 14.52
N ASN A 75 8.61 -14.21 14.33
CA ASN A 75 7.71 -13.15 14.76
C ASN A 75 7.16 -13.52 16.14
N ILE A 76 7.30 -12.61 17.10
CA ILE A 76 6.96 -12.82 18.49
C ILE A 76 5.80 -11.89 18.85
N VAL A 77 4.68 -12.48 19.25
CA VAL A 77 3.46 -11.78 19.65
C VAL A 77 3.23 -12.02 21.13
N ILE A 78 3.36 -10.99 21.96
CA ILE A 78 3.13 -11.07 23.40
C ILE A 78 1.74 -10.51 23.70
N GLN A 79 0.86 -11.34 24.25
CA GLN A 79 -0.42 -10.91 24.80
C GLN A 79 -0.22 -10.41 26.23
N TYR A 80 -0.81 -9.26 26.56
CA TYR A 80 -0.82 -8.72 27.92
C TYR A 80 -2.18 -8.11 28.27
N LYS A 81 -2.50 -8.09 29.57
CA LYS A 81 -3.73 -7.49 30.08
C LYS A 81 -3.49 -6.03 30.49
N ASP A 82 -4.28 -5.12 29.90
CA ASP A 82 -4.34 -3.70 30.26
C ASP A 82 -5.77 -3.34 30.68
N LYS A 83 -5.98 -3.13 31.99
CA LYS A 83 -7.27 -2.69 32.58
C LYS A 83 -8.49 -3.43 32.02
N GLN A 84 -8.41 -4.77 31.94
CA GLN A 84 -9.42 -5.71 31.42
C GLN A 84 -9.48 -5.90 29.89
N THR A 85 -8.66 -5.20 29.10
CA THR A 85 -8.54 -5.45 27.67
C THR A 85 -7.26 -6.19 27.33
N ASP A 86 -7.36 -7.16 26.43
CA ASP A 86 -6.19 -7.81 25.87
C ASP A 86 -5.50 -6.87 24.88
N GLN A 87 -4.19 -6.78 25.01
CA GLN A 87 -3.31 -5.96 24.19
C GLN A 87 -2.14 -6.82 23.72
N TYR A 88 -1.51 -6.39 22.62
CA TYR A 88 -0.49 -7.18 21.93
C TYR A 88 0.74 -6.35 21.66
N LEU A 89 1.90 -6.91 21.97
CA LEU A 89 3.20 -6.41 21.56
C LEU A 89 3.73 -7.31 20.43
N LEU A 90 4.29 -6.71 19.39
CA LEU A 90 4.80 -7.42 18.21
C LEU A 90 6.31 -7.14 18.09
N PHE A 91 7.09 -8.21 17.98
CA PHE A 91 8.54 -8.14 17.86
C PHE A 91 9.04 -9.09 16.79
N LEU A 92 10.20 -8.77 16.21
CA LEU A 92 10.86 -9.58 15.22
C LEU A 92 12.23 -10.01 15.76
N ALA A 93 12.45 -11.32 15.87
CA ALA A 93 13.75 -11.90 16.15
C ALA A 93 14.36 -12.36 14.82
N GLU A 94 15.35 -11.61 14.34
CA GLU A 94 15.99 -11.88 13.04
C GLU A 94 17.12 -12.91 13.12
N THR A 95 17.59 -13.26 14.33
CA THR A 95 18.69 -14.22 14.55
C THR A 95 18.30 -15.26 15.60
N GLN A 96 18.95 -16.43 15.54
CA GLN A 96 18.73 -17.49 16.53
C GLN A 96 19.17 -17.08 17.93
N GLU A 97 20.24 -16.29 18.04
CA GLU A 97 20.70 -15.73 19.31
C GLU A 97 19.66 -14.79 19.93
N ASP A 98 19.01 -13.96 19.11
CA ASP A 98 17.96 -13.07 19.59
C ASP A 98 16.73 -13.86 20.03
N LEU A 99 16.35 -14.90 19.27
CA LEU A 99 15.27 -15.80 19.67
C LEU A 99 15.59 -16.52 21.00
N ALA A 100 16.82 -16.97 21.18
CA ALA A 100 17.26 -17.60 22.43
C ALA A 100 17.16 -16.64 23.62
N LYS A 101 17.55 -15.36 23.46
CA LYS A 101 17.39 -14.32 24.49
C LYS A 101 15.92 -14.11 24.86
N TRP A 102 15.02 -14.13 23.87
CA TRP A 102 13.58 -14.04 24.12
C TRP A 102 13.05 -15.24 24.90
N LEU A 103 13.44 -16.45 24.52
CA LEU A 103 13.04 -17.67 25.21
C LEU A 103 13.53 -17.70 26.66
N GLN A 104 14.78 -17.27 26.89
CA GLN A 104 15.32 -17.12 28.24
C GLN A 104 14.48 -16.11 29.05
N LEU A 105 14.19 -14.94 28.49
CA LEU A 105 13.37 -13.92 29.14
C LEU A 105 11.96 -14.42 29.49
N PHE A 106 11.32 -15.18 28.59
CA PHE A 106 10.01 -15.78 28.89
C PHE A 106 10.08 -16.85 29.98
N ASN A 107 11.13 -17.67 29.97
CA ASN A 107 11.35 -18.69 30.98
C ASN A 107 11.60 -18.08 32.37
N ASP A 108 12.49 -17.08 32.45
CA ASP A 108 12.86 -16.41 33.71
C ASP A 108 11.66 -15.73 34.39
N HIS A 109 10.68 -15.29 33.61
CA HIS A 109 9.45 -14.66 34.09
C HIS A 109 8.21 -15.56 34.01
N THR A 110 8.38 -16.86 33.76
CA THR A 110 7.30 -17.86 33.74
C THR A 110 6.16 -17.53 32.75
N ILE A 111 6.47 -16.87 31.64
CA ILE A 111 5.51 -16.52 30.58
C ILE A 111 5.33 -17.75 29.68
N PRO A 112 4.11 -18.27 29.51
CA PRO A 112 3.88 -19.44 28.67
C PRO A 112 4.13 -19.11 27.20
N VAL A 113 4.85 -19.99 26.52
CA VAL A 113 5.25 -19.82 25.12
C VAL A 113 4.52 -20.83 24.23
N TYR A 114 3.91 -20.32 23.16
CA TYR A 114 3.24 -21.07 22.12
C TYR A 114 3.93 -20.88 20.78
N THR A 115 3.76 -21.84 19.88
CA THR A 115 4.22 -21.76 18.49
C THR A 115 3.06 -21.91 17.51
N THR A 116 3.23 -21.38 16.31
CA THR A 116 2.32 -21.58 15.19
C THR A 116 3.08 -21.75 13.88
N ASP A 117 2.55 -22.58 12.99
CA ASP A 117 3.12 -22.84 11.66
C ASP A 117 2.74 -21.74 10.64
N LEU A 118 2.08 -20.67 11.10
CA LEU A 118 1.62 -19.57 10.25
C LEU A 118 2.68 -18.47 10.14
N ASP A 119 2.74 -17.83 8.98
CA ASP A 119 3.49 -16.57 8.82
C ASP A 119 2.65 -15.42 9.40
N LEU A 120 3.17 -14.79 10.46
CA LEU A 120 2.52 -13.71 11.21
C LEU A 120 2.93 -12.31 10.73
N LYS A 121 3.74 -12.24 9.67
CA LYS A 121 4.29 -10.98 9.15
C LYS A 121 3.22 -10.09 8.51
N ASP A 122 3.42 -8.77 8.65
CA ASP A 122 2.64 -7.71 8.02
C ASP A 122 1.16 -7.64 8.49
N ILE A 123 0.85 -8.22 9.65
CA ILE A 123 -0.50 -8.25 10.21
C ILE A 123 -0.74 -7.02 11.10
N PRO A 124 -1.81 -6.23 10.86
CA PRO A 124 -2.11 -5.07 11.68
C PRO A 124 -2.40 -5.43 13.15
N HIS A 125 -1.93 -4.62 14.11
CA HIS A 125 -2.25 -4.78 15.55
C HIS A 125 -3.75 -4.93 15.86
N LYS A 126 -4.61 -4.27 15.07
CA LYS A 126 -6.06 -4.33 15.25
C LYS A 126 -6.63 -5.73 15.03
N ASP A 127 -5.97 -6.53 14.20
CA ASP A 127 -6.44 -7.86 13.83
C ASP A 127 -6.08 -8.87 14.91
N TYR A 128 -4.96 -8.68 15.60
CA TYR A 128 -4.64 -9.42 16.82
C TYR A 128 -5.72 -9.20 17.90
N LYS A 129 -6.22 -7.97 18.09
CA LYS A 129 -7.31 -7.71 19.06
C LYS A 129 -8.60 -8.47 18.80
N LEU A 130 -8.88 -8.81 17.54
CA LEU A 130 -10.17 -9.39 17.13
C LEU A 130 -10.09 -10.90 16.88
N PHE A 131 -8.97 -11.37 16.34
CA PHE A 131 -8.87 -12.72 15.76
C PHE A 131 -7.72 -13.55 16.34
N TYR A 132 -6.96 -13.05 17.33
CA TYR A 132 -5.84 -13.80 17.91
C TYR A 132 -6.25 -15.15 18.51
N GLY A 133 -7.49 -15.25 19.01
CA GLY A 133 -8.06 -16.51 19.50
C GLY A 133 -8.23 -17.58 18.41
N ASP A 134 -8.31 -17.19 17.15
CA ASP A 134 -8.52 -18.12 16.02
C ASP A 134 -7.22 -18.77 15.55
N ILE A 135 -6.07 -18.28 16.03
CA ILE A 135 -4.76 -18.85 15.68
C ILE A 135 -4.62 -20.20 16.37
N LYS A 136 -4.33 -21.25 15.58
CA LYS A 136 -4.00 -22.56 16.11
C LYS A 136 -2.62 -22.52 16.77
N LYS A 137 -2.60 -22.61 18.10
CA LYS A 137 -1.41 -22.57 18.96
C LYS A 137 -0.98 -23.98 19.35
N LYS A 138 0.32 -24.23 19.39
CA LYS A 138 0.92 -25.44 19.98
C LYS A 138 1.80 -25.02 21.15
N GLN A 139 1.73 -25.72 22.28
CA GLN A 139 2.61 -25.43 23.42
C GLN A 139 4.06 -25.67 23.01
N LEU A 140 4.96 -24.76 23.33
CA LEU A 140 6.39 -24.97 23.10
C LEU A 140 6.88 -26.13 23.97
N THR A 141 7.49 -27.11 23.32
CA THR A 141 8.15 -28.29 23.93
C THR A 141 9.57 -28.39 23.41
N SER A 142 10.45 -29.15 24.07
CA SER A 142 11.86 -29.31 23.68
C SER A 142 12.06 -29.83 22.24
N ASN A 143 11.05 -30.48 21.65
CA ASN A 143 11.06 -30.98 20.27
C ASN A 143 10.33 -30.06 19.27
N SER A 144 9.89 -28.88 19.72
CA SER A 144 9.17 -27.94 18.84
C SER A 144 10.10 -27.38 17.79
N GLN A 145 9.66 -27.43 16.52
CA GLN A 145 10.36 -26.77 15.43
C GLN A 145 10.17 -25.26 15.59
N LEU A 146 11.25 -24.57 15.94
CA LEU A 146 11.31 -23.12 15.88
C LEU A 146 11.69 -22.68 14.46
N PRO A 147 11.35 -21.44 14.06
CA PRO A 147 11.79 -20.90 12.79
C PRO A 147 13.32 -20.94 12.70
N ASP A 148 13.86 -21.85 11.89
CA ASP A 148 15.30 -21.92 11.66
C ASP A 148 15.70 -20.76 10.76
N VAL A 149 16.53 -19.86 11.28
CA VAL A 149 16.93 -18.63 10.61
C VAL A 149 17.91 -18.97 9.49
N MET A 150 17.36 -19.36 8.35
CA MET A 150 18.13 -19.80 7.18
C MET A 150 17.74 -19.03 5.92
N ALA A 151 18.68 -18.98 4.96
CA ALA A 151 18.39 -18.52 3.61
C ALA A 151 17.61 -19.62 2.86
N VAL A 152 16.36 -19.35 2.52
CA VAL A 152 15.46 -20.27 1.83
C VAL A 152 15.12 -19.70 0.45
N THR A 153 15.20 -20.50 -0.62
CA THR A 153 14.75 -20.08 -1.96
C THR A 153 13.22 -20.06 -2.03
N LYS A 154 12.66 -19.14 -2.83
CA LYS A 154 11.20 -18.91 -2.98
C LYS A 154 10.33 -20.17 -3.16
N GLU A 155 10.88 -21.24 -3.75
CA GLU A 155 10.15 -22.50 -3.95
C GLU A 155 9.82 -23.24 -2.63
N HIS A 156 10.49 -22.88 -1.53
CA HIS A 156 10.33 -23.50 -0.21
C HIS A 156 9.61 -22.61 0.83
N SER A 157 9.10 -21.42 0.46
CA SER A 157 8.30 -20.60 1.38
C SER A 157 6.84 -21.09 1.39
N THR A 158 6.56 -22.14 2.16
CA THR A 158 5.29 -22.89 2.13
C THR A 158 4.36 -22.61 3.32
N HIS A 159 4.76 -21.84 4.32
CA HIS A 159 3.85 -21.55 5.42
C HIS A 159 2.75 -20.57 5.00
N PRO A 160 1.46 -20.91 5.21
CA PRO A 160 0.37 -20.02 4.89
C PRO A 160 0.44 -18.77 5.77
N GLN A 161 0.36 -17.60 5.15
CA GLN A 161 0.26 -16.34 5.88
C GLN A 161 -1.07 -16.29 6.62
N TRP A 162 -1.04 -15.91 7.90
CA TRP A 162 -2.27 -15.70 8.66
C TRP A 162 -2.99 -14.46 8.12
N ARG A 163 -4.16 -14.67 7.50
CA ARG A 163 -4.99 -13.61 6.94
C ARG A 163 -6.42 -13.81 7.43
N PRO A 164 -6.88 -13.07 8.44
CA PRO A 164 -8.28 -13.12 8.85
C PRO A 164 -9.19 -12.62 7.71
N ASP A 165 -10.41 -13.13 7.60
CA ASP A 165 -11.37 -12.77 6.53
C ASP A 165 -11.62 -11.25 6.42
N SER A 166 -11.52 -10.56 7.56
CA SER A 166 -11.62 -9.10 7.63
C SER A 166 -10.50 -8.37 6.89
N TYR A 167 -9.31 -8.97 6.78
CA TYR A 167 -8.18 -8.44 6.02
C TYR A 167 -8.48 -8.45 4.52
N GLN A 168 -8.95 -9.59 3.99
CA GLN A 168 -9.35 -9.73 2.59
C GLN A 168 -10.47 -8.74 2.24
N LYS A 169 -11.50 -8.66 3.07
CA LYS A 169 -12.60 -7.70 2.89
C LYS A 169 -12.12 -6.25 2.91
N ARG A 170 -11.16 -5.88 3.78
CA ARG A 170 -10.62 -4.50 3.82
C ARG A 170 -9.77 -4.16 2.60
N GLU A 171 -8.99 -5.12 2.11
CA GLU A 171 -8.22 -4.96 0.86
C GLU A 171 -9.15 -4.79 -0.34
N GLU A 172 -10.20 -5.61 -0.44
CA GLU A 172 -11.26 -5.49 -1.45
C GLU A 172 -12.04 -4.17 -1.33
N THR A 173 -12.35 -3.72 -0.11
CA THR A 173 -13.09 -2.46 0.13
C THR A 173 -12.24 -1.23 -0.21
N SER A 174 -10.94 -1.27 0.07
CA SER A 174 -10.01 -0.20 -0.26
C SER A 174 -9.85 -0.06 -1.78
N ASN A 175 -9.63 -1.19 -2.45
CA ASN A 175 -9.49 -1.24 -3.90
C ASN A 175 -10.78 -0.83 -4.62
N SER A 176 -11.94 -1.27 -4.13
CA SER A 176 -13.25 -0.88 -4.71
C SER A 176 -13.59 0.60 -4.50
N LYS A 177 -13.28 1.20 -3.35
CA LYS A 177 -13.47 2.64 -3.10
C LYS A 177 -12.61 3.50 -4.04
N TRP A 178 -11.37 3.10 -4.29
CA TRP A 178 -10.50 3.79 -5.24
C TRP A 178 -11.02 3.67 -6.68
N ALA A 179 -11.39 2.46 -7.10
CA ALA A 179 -11.98 2.23 -8.41
C ALA A 179 -13.26 3.06 -8.63
N TYR A 180 -14.12 3.18 -7.62
CA TYR A 180 -15.31 4.02 -7.65
C TYR A 180 -14.99 5.51 -7.80
N LYS A 181 -14.04 6.03 -7.00
CA LYS A 181 -13.58 7.43 -7.11
C LYS A 181 -13.02 7.76 -8.49
N LYS A 182 -12.24 6.84 -9.08
CA LYS A 182 -11.70 6.99 -10.43
C LYS A 182 -12.81 7.09 -11.47
N LYS A 183 -13.78 6.17 -11.47
CA LYS A 183 -14.94 6.22 -12.39
C LYS A 183 -15.70 7.55 -12.28
N LYS A 184 -15.93 8.04 -11.06
CA LYS A 184 -16.59 9.33 -10.82
C LYS A 184 -15.79 10.50 -11.40
N LEU A 185 -14.46 10.48 -11.26
CA LEU A 185 -13.60 11.50 -11.83
C LEU A 185 -13.60 11.46 -13.36
N THR A 186 -13.49 10.27 -13.98
CA THR A 186 -13.57 10.15 -15.44
C THR A 186 -14.91 10.67 -15.97
N ALA A 187 -16.02 10.33 -15.30
CA ALA A 187 -17.34 10.85 -15.65
C ALA A 187 -17.41 12.38 -15.50
N PHE A 188 -16.86 12.94 -14.42
CA PHE A 188 -16.80 14.39 -14.22
C PHE A 188 -15.98 15.09 -15.32
N LEU A 189 -14.83 14.53 -15.70
CA LEU A 189 -14.01 15.07 -16.78
C LEU A 189 -14.74 14.96 -18.12
N ALA A 190 -15.40 13.85 -18.41
CA ALA A 190 -16.21 13.67 -19.62
C ALA A 190 -17.33 14.72 -19.72
N VAL A 191 -18.09 14.93 -18.64
CA VAL A 191 -19.13 15.98 -18.59
C VAL A 191 -18.52 17.37 -18.77
N SER A 192 -17.40 17.65 -18.09
CA SER A 192 -16.71 18.94 -18.22
C SER A 192 -16.23 19.17 -19.65
N SER A 193 -15.63 18.15 -20.29
CA SER A 193 -15.18 18.20 -21.68
C SER A 193 -16.34 18.43 -22.66
N PHE A 194 -17.47 17.76 -22.44
CA PHE A 194 -18.68 17.99 -23.23
C PHE A 194 -19.14 19.45 -23.13
N LEU A 195 -19.24 20.00 -21.91
CA LEU A 195 -19.68 21.37 -21.69
C LEU A 195 -18.67 22.40 -22.24
N THR A 196 -17.37 22.15 -22.11
CA THR A 196 -16.33 22.99 -22.71
C THR A 196 -16.45 22.99 -24.23
N ALA A 197 -16.64 21.82 -24.85
CA ALA A 197 -16.81 21.70 -26.29
C ALA A 197 -18.13 22.32 -26.79
N LEU A 198 -19.18 22.30 -25.97
CA LEU A 198 -20.47 22.90 -26.29
C LEU A 198 -20.43 24.44 -26.27
N PHE A 199 -19.85 25.02 -25.21
CA PHE A 199 -19.98 26.46 -24.95
C PHE A 199 -18.74 27.29 -25.26
N TRP A 200 -17.53 26.71 -25.17
CA TRP A 200 -16.28 27.48 -25.26
C TRP A 200 -15.49 27.22 -26.53
N ILE A 201 -15.31 25.96 -26.95
CA ILE A 201 -14.53 25.61 -28.16
C ILE A 201 -14.99 26.35 -29.43
N PRO A 202 -16.31 26.58 -29.67
CA PRO A 202 -16.75 27.33 -30.84
C PRO A 202 -16.18 28.76 -30.93
N GLY A 203 -15.82 29.35 -29.79
CA GLY A 203 -15.24 30.69 -29.72
C GLY A 203 -13.72 30.72 -29.63
N TRP A 204 -13.04 29.57 -29.74
CA TRP A 204 -11.58 29.52 -29.67
C TRP A 204 -10.97 29.82 -31.03
N GLU A 205 -9.94 30.66 -31.03
CA GLU A 205 -9.16 30.94 -32.23
C GLU A 205 -8.32 29.70 -32.60
N VAL A 206 -8.39 29.33 -33.89
CA VAL A 206 -7.58 28.25 -34.46
C VAL A 206 -6.33 28.87 -35.06
N GLY A 207 -5.17 28.45 -34.57
CA GLY A 207 -3.87 28.86 -35.04
C GLY A 207 -3.56 28.35 -36.45
N ARG A 208 -2.53 28.94 -37.07
CA ARG A 208 -2.10 28.60 -38.44
C ARG A 208 -1.59 27.16 -38.61
N ASP A 209 -1.27 26.51 -37.51
CA ASP A 209 -0.72 25.15 -37.41
C ASP A 209 -1.78 24.08 -37.10
N GLN A 210 -3.07 24.42 -37.22
CA GLN A 210 -4.18 23.51 -36.88
C GLN A 210 -4.17 23.11 -35.39
N SER A 211 -3.65 23.98 -34.51
CA SER A 211 -3.79 23.88 -33.07
C SER A 211 -4.67 25.03 -32.57
N PHE A 212 -5.18 24.94 -31.34
CA PHE A 212 -5.77 26.12 -30.71
C PHE A 212 -4.64 27.01 -30.17
N ASP A 213 -4.93 28.29 -29.93
CA ASP A 213 -3.96 29.17 -29.27
C ASP A 213 -3.45 28.57 -27.95
N ASN A 214 -2.19 28.87 -27.60
CA ASN A 214 -1.48 28.29 -26.46
C ASN A 214 -2.29 28.25 -25.15
N VAL A 215 -3.12 29.27 -24.89
CA VAL A 215 -3.97 29.36 -23.69
C VAL A 215 -5.04 28.25 -23.67
N HIS A 216 -5.60 27.93 -24.83
CA HIS A 216 -6.61 26.89 -24.99
C HIS A 216 -5.99 25.48 -25.00
N SER A 217 -4.77 25.32 -25.54
CA SER A 217 -4.02 24.05 -25.47
C SER A 217 -3.65 23.64 -24.04
N LEU A 218 -3.57 24.61 -23.10
CA LEU A 218 -3.38 24.32 -21.67
C LEU A 218 -4.53 23.52 -21.07
N PHE A 219 -5.76 23.63 -21.59
CA PHE A 219 -6.90 22.83 -21.14
C PHE A 219 -6.65 21.33 -21.33
N PHE A 220 -6.19 20.93 -22.52
CA PHE A 220 -5.84 19.55 -22.83
C PHE A 220 -4.66 19.09 -21.97
N SER A 221 -3.63 19.92 -21.81
CA SER A 221 -2.49 19.62 -20.95
C SER A 221 -2.92 19.38 -19.49
N ALA A 222 -3.81 20.20 -18.94
CA ALA A 222 -4.34 20.03 -17.59
C ALA A 222 -5.14 18.74 -17.43
N MET A 223 -6.01 18.41 -18.40
CA MET A 223 -6.73 17.14 -18.43
C MET A 223 -5.79 15.93 -18.46
N ALA A 224 -4.74 16.00 -19.29
CA ALA A 224 -3.73 14.95 -19.37
C ALA A 224 -3.03 14.74 -18.03
N LEU A 225 -2.60 15.81 -17.35
CA LEU A 225 -1.93 15.74 -16.05
C LEU A 225 -2.85 15.15 -14.96
N ILE A 226 -4.12 15.56 -14.91
CA ILE A 226 -5.09 15.02 -13.94
C ILE A 226 -5.26 13.51 -14.15
N LEU A 227 -5.48 13.07 -15.39
CA LEU A 227 -5.63 11.64 -15.69
C LEU A 227 -4.34 10.87 -15.42
N LEU A 228 -3.19 11.37 -15.86
CA LEU A 228 -1.88 10.77 -15.58
C LEU A 228 -1.65 10.58 -14.08
N GLY A 229 -2.01 11.59 -13.28
CA GLY A 229 -1.96 11.55 -11.82
C GLY A 229 -2.83 10.45 -11.20
N THR A 230 -3.99 10.15 -11.81
CA THR A 230 -4.86 9.07 -11.33
C THR A 230 -4.29 7.70 -11.65
N TYR A 231 -3.61 7.56 -12.79
CA TYR A 231 -2.94 6.32 -13.16
C TYR A 231 -1.69 6.04 -12.35
N LEU A 232 -1.02 7.04 -11.77
CA LEU A 232 0.12 6.81 -10.86
C LEU A 232 -0.22 5.82 -9.73
N LYS A 233 -1.48 5.83 -9.26
CA LYS A 233 -1.95 4.98 -8.16
C LYS A 233 -2.42 3.60 -8.60
N ASP A 234 -2.82 3.44 -9.86
CA ASP A 234 -3.42 2.18 -10.35
C ASP A 234 -3.01 1.86 -11.80
N LEU A 235 -2.09 0.90 -11.93
CA LEU A 235 -1.42 0.50 -13.18
C LEU A 235 -1.77 -0.93 -13.62
N LEU A 236 -2.88 -1.47 -13.09
CA LEU A 236 -3.25 -2.87 -13.27
C LEU A 236 -3.82 -3.15 -14.66
N SER A 237 -4.80 -2.38 -15.14
CA SER A 237 -5.49 -2.61 -16.41
C SER A 237 -4.95 -1.72 -17.55
N PRO A 238 -4.26 -2.28 -18.56
CA PRO A 238 -3.70 -1.50 -19.67
C PRO A 238 -4.76 -0.86 -20.57
N TYR A 239 -5.94 -1.47 -20.63
CA TYR A 239 -7.05 -1.01 -21.47
C TYR A 239 -7.79 0.19 -20.88
N GLN A 240 -7.64 0.46 -19.58
CA GLN A 240 -8.37 1.54 -18.92
C GLN A 240 -7.95 2.93 -19.42
N SER A 241 -6.65 3.12 -19.65
CA SER A 241 -6.14 4.38 -20.20
C SER A 241 -6.71 4.69 -21.58
N LEU A 242 -6.82 3.65 -22.42
CA LEU A 242 -7.43 3.77 -23.75
C LEU A 242 -8.93 4.07 -23.66
N MET A 243 -9.66 3.36 -22.79
CA MET A 243 -11.10 3.60 -22.60
C MET A 243 -11.39 5.01 -22.07
N ASP A 244 -10.67 5.45 -21.03
CA ASP A 244 -10.88 6.78 -20.45
C ASP A 244 -10.57 7.88 -21.48
N THR A 245 -9.52 7.70 -22.30
CA THR A 245 -9.21 8.60 -23.42
C THR A 245 -10.34 8.60 -24.48
N ALA A 246 -10.84 7.43 -24.86
CA ALA A 246 -11.93 7.31 -25.83
C ALA A 246 -13.22 7.98 -25.33
N VAL A 247 -13.57 7.81 -24.05
CA VAL A 247 -14.73 8.47 -23.44
C VAL A 247 -14.60 10.00 -23.50
N LEU A 248 -13.41 10.54 -23.22
CA LEU A 248 -13.17 11.98 -23.34
C LEU A 248 -13.28 12.47 -24.78
N GLY A 249 -12.72 11.72 -25.74
CA GLY A 249 -12.83 12.04 -27.16
C GLY A 249 -14.29 12.09 -27.60
N ILE A 250 -15.06 11.04 -27.31
CA ILE A 250 -16.50 10.98 -27.59
C ILE A 250 -17.21 12.18 -26.96
N SER A 251 -16.88 12.54 -25.73
CA SER A 251 -17.50 13.67 -25.03
C SER A 251 -17.20 15.02 -25.68
N LEU A 252 -15.95 15.25 -26.10
CA LEU A 252 -15.54 16.46 -26.83
C LEU A 252 -16.25 16.57 -28.18
N TYR A 253 -16.25 15.48 -28.97
CA TYR A 253 -16.91 15.48 -30.28
C TYR A 253 -18.42 15.59 -30.19
N ALA A 254 -19.05 14.94 -29.20
CA ALA A 254 -20.48 15.08 -28.95
C ALA A 254 -20.84 16.52 -28.53
N GLY A 255 -20.01 17.15 -27.69
CA GLY A 255 -20.21 18.55 -27.30
C GLY A 255 -20.09 19.51 -28.47
N LEU A 256 -19.06 19.33 -29.32
CA LEU A 256 -18.86 20.17 -30.50
C LEU A 256 -19.95 19.94 -31.57
N ALA A 257 -20.40 18.70 -31.76
CA ALA A 257 -21.53 18.39 -32.64
C ALA A 257 -22.84 19.01 -32.14
N ALA A 258 -23.05 19.05 -30.82
CA ALA A 258 -24.18 19.74 -30.21
C ALA A 258 -24.06 21.27 -30.35
N ALA A 259 -22.84 21.83 -30.24
CA ALA A 259 -22.60 23.26 -30.50
C ALA A 259 -22.99 23.67 -31.92
N ASN A 260 -22.74 22.79 -32.90
CA ASN A 260 -23.07 23.03 -34.30
C ASN A 260 -24.58 23.22 -34.57
N LEU A 261 -25.46 22.87 -33.60
CA LEU A 261 -26.89 23.17 -33.66
C LEU A 261 -27.21 24.64 -33.38
N PHE A 262 -26.31 25.35 -32.69
CA PHE A 262 -26.50 26.73 -32.24
C PHE A 262 -25.57 27.71 -32.94
N THR A 263 -24.35 27.29 -33.27
CA THR A 263 -23.33 28.11 -33.94
C THR A 263 -22.66 27.30 -35.04
N PRO A 264 -22.50 27.83 -36.26
CA PRO A 264 -21.83 27.09 -37.34
C PRO A 264 -20.36 26.88 -36.99
N ILE A 265 -19.94 25.61 -36.89
CA ILE A 265 -18.56 25.23 -36.59
C ILE A 265 -17.78 24.99 -37.89
N THR A 266 -16.59 25.59 -38.02
CA THR A 266 -15.75 25.42 -39.20
C THR A 266 -15.03 24.07 -39.18
N THR A 267 -14.67 23.58 -40.37
CA THR A 267 -13.85 22.35 -40.51
C THR A 267 -12.50 22.48 -39.79
N GLU A 268 -11.95 23.70 -39.73
CA GLU A 268 -10.68 23.98 -39.05
C GLU A 268 -10.77 23.71 -37.54
N THR A 269 -11.89 24.07 -36.90
CA THR A 269 -12.12 23.77 -35.48
C THR A 269 -12.17 22.26 -35.21
N TYR A 270 -12.77 21.47 -36.11
CA TYR A 270 -12.79 20.01 -35.99
C TYR A 270 -11.40 19.40 -36.13
N LEU A 271 -10.59 19.90 -37.07
CA LEU A 271 -9.22 19.45 -37.27
C LEU A 271 -8.32 19.82 -36.09
N ALA A 272 -8.48 21.03 -35.55
CA ALA A 272 -7.75 21.46 -34.36
C ALA A 272 -8.07 20.63 -33.13
N LEU A 273 -9.36 20.34 -32.91
CA LEU A 273 -9.77 19.43 -31.84
C LEU A 273 -9.20 18.01 -32.02
N TRP A 274 -9.17 17.50 -33.25
CA TRP A 274 -8.59 16.19 -33.55
C TRP A 274 -7.10 16.15 -33.23
N TYR A 275 -6.36 17.17 -33.66
CA TYR A 275 -4.93 17.28 -33.43
C TYR A 275 -4.60 17.31 -31.93
N GLU A 276 -5.25 18.20 -31.17
CA GLU A 276 -5.05 18.33 -29.72
C GLU A 276 -5.48 17.08 -28.95
N PHE A 277 -6.60 16.47 -29.34
CA PHE A 277 -7.04 15.22 -28.73
C PHE A 277 -6.07 14.06 -29.02
N LEU A 278 -5.50 13.99 -30.23
CA LEU A 278 -4.51 12.98 -30.58
C LEU A 278 -3.24 13.16 -29.75
N ILE A 279 -2.77 14.39 -29.60
CA ILE A 279 -1.65 14.73 -28.72
C ILE A 279 -1.94 14.28 -27.28
N LEU A 280 -3.09 14.67 -26.73
CA LEU A 280 -3.56 14.26 -25.41
C LEU A 280 -3.56 12.73 -25.26
N ALA A 281 -4.13 12.03 -26.23
CA ALA A 281 -4.23 10.58 -26.24
C ALA A 281 -2.83 9.93 -26.23
N VAL A 282 -1.90 10.43 -27.03
CA VAL A 282 -0.52 9.95 -27.06
C VAL A 282 0.15 10.18 -25.71
N TYR A 283 0.07 11.38 -25.14
CA TYR A 283 0.72 11.68 -23.86
C TYR A 283 0.16 10.86 -22.70
N ILE A 284 -1.16 10.73 -22.58
CA ILE A 284 -1.79 9.94 -21.51
C ILE A 284 -1.39 8.47 -21.64
N ASN A 285 -1.49 7.89 -22.85
CA ASN A 285 -1.22 6.47 -23.04
C ASN A 285 0.28 6.16 -22.98
N ALA A 286 1.14 6.94 -23.64
CA ALA A 286 2.59 6.77 -23.55
C ALA A 286 3.08 6.96 -22.11
N GLY A 287 2.60 8.00 -21.43
CA GLY A 287 2.89 8.24 -20.02
C GLY A 287 2.44 7.09 -19.13
N TYR A 288 1.22 6.58 -19.32
CA TYR A 288 0.72 5.39 -18.63
C TYR A 288 1.63 4.17 -18.85
N PHE A 289 2.01 3.87 -20.09
CA PHE A 289 2.87 2.71 -20.41
C PHE A 289 4.28 2.85 -19.84
N ILE A 290 4.87 4.05 -19.89
CA ILE A 290 6.17 4.34 -19.28
C ILE A 290 6.08 4.13 -17.77
N MET A 291 5.08 4.74 -17.11
CA MET A 291 4.86 4.57 -15.66
C MET A 291 4.59 3.13 -15.30
N ARG A 292 3.89 2.36 -16.13
CA ARG A 292 3.64 0.93 -15.88
C ARG A 292 4.94 0.13 -15.98
N LYS A 293 5.80 0.43 -16.94
CA LYS A 293 7.14 -0.17 -17.05
C LYS A 293 8.01 0.23 -15.85
N VAL A 294 8.01 1.50 -15.45
CA VAL A 294 8.77 2.01 -14.30
C VAL A 294 8.25 1.39 -13.00
N ASN A 295 6.94 1.35 -12.77
CA ASN A 295 6.37 0.74 -11.57
C ASN A 295 6.54 -0.78 -11.57
N LYS A 296 6.48 -1.47 -12.72
CA LYS A 296 6.92 -2.88 -12.79
C LYS A 296 8.40 -3.03 -12.43
N LYS A 297 9.28 -2.12 -12.89
CA LYS A 297 10.70 -2.10 -12.49
C LYS A 297 10.89 -1.75 -11.02
N LEU A 298 10.10 -0.84 -10.45
CA LEU A 298 10.15 -0.42 -9.06
C LEU A 298 9.58 -1.48 -8.15
N LYS A 299 8.39 -2.04 -8.41
CA LYS A 299 7.90 -3.24 -7.69
C LYS A 299 8.89 -4.39 -7.78
N ARG A 300 9.54 -4.60 -8.94
CA ARG A 300 10.66 -5.54 -9.05
C ARG A 300 11.87 -5.14 -8.19
N LYS A 301 12.15 -3.85 -7.98
CA LYS A 301 13.24 -3.33 -7.13
C LYS A 301 12.88 -3.33 -5.63
N THR A 302 11.65 -3.02 -5.27
CA THR A 302 11.12 -3.04 -3.91
C THR A 302 10.82 -4.47 -3.45
N SER A 303 10.55 -5.39 -4.37
CA SER A 303 10.61 -6.85 -4.10
C SER A 303 12.04 -7.41 -4.16
N ARG A 304 13.04 -6.57 -4.47
CA ARG A 304 14.49 -6.84 -4.38
C ARG A 304 15.12 -6.12 -3.17
N GLN A 305 14.34 -5.34 -2.42
CA GLN A 305 14.66 -4.71 -1.14
C GLN A 305 13.84 -5.38 -0.03
#